data_AF-A0A6P8PX30-F1
#
_entry.id   AF-A0A6P8PX30-F1
#
_cell.length_a   1.000
_cell.length_b   1.000
_cell.length_c   1.000
_cell.angle_alpha   90.00
_cell.angle_beta   90.00
_cell.angle_gamma   90.00
#
_symmetry.space_group_name_H-M   'P 1'
#
loop_
_entity.id
_entity.type
_entity.pdbx_description
1 polymer ?
#
loop_
_entity_poly.entity_id
_entity_poly.type
_entity_poly.pdbx_seq_one_letter_code
_entity_poly.pdbx_strand_id
1 'polypeptide(L)'
;MKTASLLLTLQLVASLWLSSASGLVCSPNQYAWTGHCCSRCPAGTHMQSRCTSTKDTLCRSCLQEIEYNPEWNTKYQCESCRQCVNQFIYKRHCNLTTDSQCLCIAGKRCWDEGCTRCITDIPASTPDAGVPTATEKEQHTWPVQKSEKPPRSQDELVLLMAGFLSLAFLITFVCILHRRGCQRDKAGKAGLCTGSGFPNERPLPKILQAQETDSLCHCSEEEEGNAPVQEEYRKPEWELETSDPQDR
;
A
#
# COMPACT_ATOMS: atom_id res chain seq x y z
N MET A 1 50.66 22.52 4.65
CA MET A 1 50.35 22.22 3.23
C MET A 1 49.49 20.98 3.05
N LYS A 2 49.79 19.85 3.73
CA LYS A 2 49.03 18.58 3.59
C LYS A 2 47.57 18.66 4.09
N THR A 3 47.31 19.44 5.14
CA THR A 3 45.96 19.66 5.71
C THR A 3 45.03 20.44 4.80
N ALA A 4 45.54 21.47 4.11
CA ALA A 4 44.77 22.26 3.15
C ALA A 4 44.33 21.44 1.93
N SER A 5 45.20 20.52 1.47
CA SER A 5 44.88 19.62 0.36
C SER A 5 43.81 18.59 0.72
N LEU A 6 43.82 18.07 1.96
CA LEU A 6 42.82 17.10 2.44
C LEU A 6 41.43 17.73 2.59
N LEU A 7 41.37 18.98 3.09
CA LEU A 7 40.13 19.74 3.20
C LEU A 7 39.52 20.07 1.82
N LEU A 8 40.36 20.41 0.84
CA LEU A 8 39.92 20.66 -0.54
C LEU A 8 39.34 19.40 -1.19
N THR A 9 39.96 18.23 -0.96
CA THR A 9 39.42 16.97 -1.47
C THR A 9 38.12 16.59 -0.78
N LEU A 10 37.97 16.84 0.52
CA LEU A 10 36.74 16.55 1.26
C LEU A 10 35.56 17.41 0.77
N GLN A 11 35.83 18.69 0.46
CA GLN A 11 34.87 19.63 -0.12
C GLN A 11 34.42 19.21 -1.53
N LEU A 12 35.36 18.79 -2.40
CA LEU A 12 35.07 18.31 -3.76
C LEU A 12 34.30 16.99 -3.75
N VAL A 13 34.58 16.10 -2.81
CA VAL A 13 33.81 14.85 -2.66
C VAL A 13 32.42 15.16 -2.10
N ALA A 14 32.27 16.05 -1.12
CA ALA A 14 30.95 16.44 -0.60
C ALA A 14 30.06 17.09 -1.66
N SER A 15 30.63 17.88 -2.58
CA SER A 15 29.88 18.49 -3.68
C SER A 15 29.48 17.48 -4.77
N LEU A 16 30.23 16.39 -4.95
CA LEU A 16 29.87 15.30 -5.88
C LEU A 16 28.72 14.42 -5.35
N TRP A 17 28.38 14.51 -4.06
CA TRP A 17 27.25 13.79 -3.43
C TRP A 17 25.96 14.62 -3.43
N LEU A 18 26.01 15.90 -3.83
CA LEU A 18 24.84 16.78 -3.96
C LEU A 18 24.11 16.57 -5.31
N SER A 19 23.93 15.32 -5.73
CA SER A 19 22.90 15.01 -6.72
C SER A 19 21.58 14.88 -5.98
N SER A 20 20.95 16.02 -5.73
CA SER A 20 19.54 16.07 -5.34
C SER A 20 18.72 15.59 -6.54
N ALA A 21 18.38 14.30 -6.53
CA ALA A 21 17.25 13.83 -7.32
C ALA A 21 16.01 14.52 -6.74
N SER A 22 15.53 15.56 -7.42
CA SER A 22 14.25 16.18 -7.09
C SER A 22 13.16 15.15 -7.38
N GLY A 23 12.83 14.35 -6.37
CA GLY A 23 11.61 13.56 -6.38
C GLY A 23 10.41 14.51 -6.37
N LEU A 24 9.35 14.15 -7.09
CA LEU A 24 8.09 14.86 -6.99
C LEU A 24 7.58 14.77 -5.54
N VAL A 25 7.44 15.91 -4.87
CA VAL A 25 6.92 16.00 -3.50
C VAL A 25 5.47 16.46 -3.56
N CYS A 26 4.57 15.64 -3.02
CA CYS A 26 3.14 15.96 -2.93
C CYS A 26 2.74 16.32 -1.50
N SER A 27 1.62 17.04 -1.37
CA SER A 27 1.04 17.38 -0.07
C SER A 27 0.53 16.13 0.67
N PRO A 28 0.33 16.15 2.00
CA PRO A 28 -0.17 14.99 2.76
C PRO A 28 -1.47 14.39 2.21
N ASN A 29 -2.38 15.25 1.71
CA ASN A 29 -3.66 14.83 1.12
C ASN A 29 -3.55 14.54 -0.39
N GLN A 30 -2.33 14.37 -0.92
CA GLN A 30 -2.08 14.10 -2.33
C GLN A 30 -1.11 12.93 -2.54
N TYR A 31 -1.32 12.16 -3.59
CA TYR A 31 -0.42 11.09 -4.00
C TYR A 31 0.22 11.39 -5.34
N ALA A 32 1.46 10.91 -5.53
CA ALA A 32 2.14 11.01 -6.80
C ALA A 32 1.56 10.01 -7.80
N TRP A 33 1.20 10.48 -8.99
CA TRP A 33 0.78 9.65 -10.11
C TRP A 33 1.22 10.26 -11.43
N THR A 34 1.75 9.43 -12.33
CA THR A 34 2.17 9.84 -13.69
C THR A 34 2.93 11.17 -13.76
N GLY A 35 3.84 11.40 -12.79
CA GLY A 35 4.71 12.58 -12.74
C GLY A 35 4.08 13.87 -12.21
N HIS A 36 2.85 13.83 -11.67
CA HIS A 36 2.20 14.95 -11.00
C HIS A 36 1.47 14.49 -9.72
N CYS A 37 0.98 15.44 -8.92
CA CYS A 37 0.29 15.17 -7.67
C CYS A 37 -1.22 15.17 -7.88
N CYS A 38 -1.90 14.18 -7.30
CA CYS A 38 -3.33 14.00 -7.39
C CYS A 38 -3.96 13.96 -6.00
N SER A 39 -5.18 14.45 -5.86
CA SER A 39 -5.85 14.50 -4.57
C SER A 39 -6.26 13.11 -4.10
N ARG A 40 -6.02 12.82 -2.81
CA ARG A 40 -6.62 11.67 -2.13
C ARG A 40 -8.12 11.92 -1.94
N CYS A 41 -8.88 10.85 -1.80
CA CYS A 41 -10.29 10.95 -1.42
C CYS A 41 -10.42 11.23 0.07
N PRO A 42 -11.27 12.18 0.49
CA PRO A 42 -11.47 12.49 1.91
C PRO A 42 -12.11 11.33 2.67
N ALA A 43 -12.09 11.42 4.00
CA ALA A 43 -12.85 10.52 4.87
C ALA A 43 -14.33 10.47 4.45
N GLY A 44 -14.95 9.29 4.55
CA GLY A 44 -16.32 9.07 4.07
C GLY A 44 -16.45 8.78 2.58
N THR A 45 -15.35 8.75 1.85
CA THR A 45 -15.35 8.48 0.41
C THR A 45 -14.28 7.46 0.00
N HIS A 46 -14.47 6.89 -1.19
CA HIS A 46 -13.50 6.05 -1.87
C HIS A 46 -13.23 6.58 -3.28
N MET A 47 -12.11 6.16 -3.87
CA MET A 47 -11.71 6.49 -5.23
C MET A 47 -12.56 5.71 -6.24
N GLN A 48 -13.30 6.43 -7.07
CA GLN A 48 -14.00 5.86 -8.21
C GLN A 48 -13.07 5.79 -9.42
N SER A 49 -12.29 6.84 -9.66
CA SER A 49 -11.28 6.85 -10.72
C SER A 49 -10.10 7.72 -10.32
N ARG A 50 -8.95 7.40 -10.91
CA ARG A 50 -7.71 8.14 -10.72
C ARG A 50 -7.73 9.45 -11.51
N CYS A 51 -6.96 10.43 -11.04
CA CYS A 51 -6.64 11.62 -11.81
C CYS A 51 -6.05 11.30 -13.19
N THR A 52 -6.26 12.21 -14.12
CA THR A 52 -5.57 12.29 -15.41
C THR A 52 -4.74 13.58 -15.44
N SER A 53 -4.06 13.86 -16.55
CA SER A 53 -3.35 15.14 -16.74
C SER A 53 -4.27 16.36 -16.66
N THR A 54 -5.58 16.20 -16.83
CA THR A 54 -6.55 17.29 -16.91
C THR A 54 -7.67 17.23 -15.86
N LYS A 55 -7.89 16.08 -15.23
CA LYS A 55 -8.93 15.87 -14.21
C LYS A 55 -8.32 15.32 -12.94
N ASP A 56 -8.77 15.79 -11.78
CA ASP A 56 -8.32 15.24 -10.50
C ASP A 56 -9.00 13.89 -10.20
N THR A 57 -8.58 13.23 -9.12
CA THR A 57 -9.18 11.99 -8.62
C THR A 57 -10.68 12.17 -8.40
N LEU A 58 -11.47 11.25 -8.94
CA LEU A 58 -12.91 11.22 -8.70
C LEU A 58 -13.20 10.36 -7.47
N CYS A 59 -13.92 10.93 -6.51
CA CYS A 59 -14.27 10.28 -5.26
C CYS A 59 -15.80 10.10 -5.15
N ARG A 60 -16.22 8.99 -4.54
CA ARG A 60 -17.63 8.67 -4.29
C ARG A 60 -17.84 8.35 -2.80
N SER A 61 -18.99 8.74 -2.27
CA SER A 61 -19.35 8.46 -0.87
C SER A 61 -19.42 6.96 -0.60
N CYS A 62 -19.02 6.55 0.61
CA CYS A 62 -19.32 5.23 1.15
C CYS A 62 -20.83 5.02 1.30
N LEU A 63 -21.26 3.76 1.39
CA LEU A 63 -22.65 3.42 1.67
C LEU A 63 -22.98 3.64 3.15
N GLN A 64 -23.99 4.47 3.41
CA GLN A 64 -24.46 4.79 4.77
C GLN A 64 -24.80 3.51 5.55
N GLU A 65 -24.39 3.46 6.83
CA GLU A 65 -24.54 2.32 7.77
C GLU A 65 -23.84 1.00 7.38
N ILE A 66 -23.32 0.87 6.16
CA ILE A 66 -22.74 -0.39 5.65
C ILE A 66 -21.22 -0.27 5.50
N GLU A 67 -20.73 0.91 5.15
CA GLU A 67 -19.32 1.14 4.85
C GLU A 67 -18.80 2.45 5.43
N TYR A 68 -17.50 2.49 5.68
CA TYR A 68 -16.80 3.68 6.17
C TYR A 68 -15.37 3.78 5.63
N ASN A 69 -14.81 4.98 5.67
CA ASN A 69 -13.39 5.24 5.50
C ASN A 69 -13.00 6.40 6.43
N PRO A 70 -12.08 6.20 7.39
CA PRO A 70 -11.83 7.18 8.44
C PRO A 70 -10.94 8.35 8.01
N GLU A 71 -10.11 8.16 7.00
CA GLU A 71 -9.05 9.10 6.64
C GLU A 71 -8.98 9.37 5.13
N TRP A 72 -8.11 10.31 4.77
CA TRP A 72 -7.73 10.58 3.38
C TRP A 72 -7.09 9.34 2.77
N ASN A 73 -7.68 8.84 1.68
CA ASN A 73 -7.34 7.53 1.16
C ASN A 73 -7.23 7.51 -0.37
N THR A 74 -6.67 6.42 -0.89
CA THR A 74 -6.64 6.08 -2.32
C THR A 74 -7.28 4.72 -2.56
N LYS A 75 -8.19 4.30 -1.68
CA LYS A 75 -8.85 2.99 -1.76
C LYS A 75 -9.95 3.05 -2.80
N TYR A 76 -10.09 2.02 -3.62
CA TYR A 76 -11.17 1.94 -4.60
C TYR A 76 -12.53 1.54 -4.01
N GLN A 77 -12.54 1.12 -2.74
CA GLN A 77 -13.72 0.69 -1.99
C GLN A 77 -13.60 1.20 -0.55
N CYS A 78 -14.73 1.33 0.12
CA CYS A 78 -14.78 1.63 1.55
C CYS A 78 -14.60 0.34 2.38
N GLU A 79 -14.29 0.50 3.66
CA GLU A 79 -14.24 -0.61 4.61
C GLU A 79 -15.64 -0.97 5.06
N SER A 80 -15.95 -2.27 5.18
CA SER A 80 -17.24 -2.72 5.69
C SER A 80 -17.34 -2.48 7.19
N CYS A 81 -18.47 -1.95 7.63
CA CYS A 81 -18.74 -1.75 9.04
C CYS A 81 -18.83 -3.08 9.79
N ARG A 82 -18.28 -3.11 11.00
CA ARG A 82 -18.45 -4.24 11.91
C ARG A 82 -19.93 -4.37 12.29
N GLN A 83 -20.42 -5.61 12.34
CA GLN A 83 -21.77 -5.89 12.83
C GLN A 83 -21.72 -6.37 14.28
N CYS A 84 -22.52 -5.74 15.15
CA CYS A 84 -22.67 -6.17 16.54
C CYS A 84 -23.82 -7.17 16.65
N VAL A 85 -23.50 -8.45 16.54
CA VAL A 85 -24.46 -9.57 16.63
C VAL A 85 -24.09 -10.55 17.74
N ASN A 86 -24.99 -11.48 18.08
CA ASN A 86 -24.79 -12.52 19.10
C ASN A 86 -24.53 -11.96 20.51
N GLN A 87 -23.30 -12.04 21.00
CA GLN A 87 -22.90 -11.58 22.34
C GLN A 87 -22.58 -10.07 22.39
N PHE A 88 -22.81 -9.37 21.27
CA PHE A 88 -22.53 -7.95 21.12
C PHE A 88 -23.81 -7.15 20.89
N ILE A 89 -23.83 -5.93 21.42
CA ILE A 89 -24.83 -4.89 21.17
C ILE A 89 -24.14 -3.62 20.66
N TYR A 90 -24.85 -2.83 19.86
CA TYR A 90 -24.32 -1.56 19.37
C TYR A 90 -24.20 -0.54 20.50
N LYS A 91 -22.98 -0.07 20.74
CA LYS A 91 -22.71 1.17 21.51
C LYS A 91 -22.88 2.39 20.63
N ARG A 92 -22.40 2.28 19.38
CA ARG A 92 -22.52 3.29 18.34
C ARG A 92 -22.65 2.59 17.00
N HIS A 93 -23.57 3.06 16.19
CA HIS A 93 -23.69 2.62 14.81
C HIS A 93 -22.55 3.17 13.96
N CYS A 94 -22.32 2.50 12.83
CA CYS A 94 -21.34 2.95 11.86
C CYS A 94 -21.77 4.27 11.23
N ASN A 95 -20.83 5.04 10.72
CA ASN A 95 -21.10 6.18 9.85
C ASN A 95 -20.00 6.21 8.78
N LEU A 96 -20.13 7.05 7.75
CA LEU A 96 -19.21 7.16 6.62
C LEU A 96 -17.73 7.27 7.03
N THR A 97 -17.43 7.86 8.19
CA THR A 97 -16.05 8.06 8.66
C THR A 97 -15.64 7.20 9.85
N THR A 98 -16.54 6.41 10.43
CA THR A 98 -16.24 5.68 11.67
C THR A 98 -16.92 4.33 11.70
N ASP A 99 -16.17 3.29 12.04
CA ASP A 99 -16.71 1.96 12.28
C ASP A 99 -17.74 1.96 13.42
N SER A 100 -18.58 0.93 13.44
CA SER A 100 -19.45 0.66 14.57
C SER A 100 -18.64 0.30 15.83
N GLN A 101 -19.19 0.63 16.98
CA GLN A 101 -18.60 0.25 18.27
C GLN A 101 -19.53 -0.75 18.95
N CYS A 102 -18.99 -1.90 19.32
CA CYS A 102 -19.73 -2.95 20.00
C CYS A 102 -19.42 -2.97 21.50
N LEU A 103 -20.41 -3.39 22.29
CA LEU A 103 -20.28 -3.75 23.69
C LEU A 103 -20.75 -5.18 23.89
N CYS A 104 -20.25 -5.84 24.93
CA CYS A 104 -20.77 -7.13 25.34
C CYS A 104 -22.17 -7.00 25.95
N ILE A 105 -23.02 -8.01 25.73
CA ILE A 105 -24.30 -8.15 26.45
C ILE A 105 -24.07 -8.16 27.97
N ALA A 106 -25.13 -7.85 28.73
CA ALA A 106 -25.09 -7.83 30.19
C ALA A 106 -24.53 -9.15 30.78
N GLY A 107 -23.70 -9.03 31.81
CA GLY A 107 -23.03 -10.17 32.47
C GLY A 107 -21.73 -10.64 31.79
N LYS A 108 -21.27 -9.95 30.75
CA LYS A 108 -19.97 -10.17 30.10
C LYS A 108 -19.19 -8.85 30.03
N ARG A 109 -17.88 -8.95 29.87
CA ARG A 109 -17.00 -7.80 29.63
C ARG A 109 -16.14 -7.98 28.39
N CYS A 110 -15.75 -6.86 27.82
CA CYS A 110 -14.77 -6.83 26.74
C CYS A 110 -13.42 -7.33 27.26
N TRP A 111 -12.74 -8.15 26.47
CA TRP A 111 -11.37 -8.58 26.78
C TRP A 111 -10.33 -7.50 26.46
N ASP A 112 -10.57 -6.77 25.37
CA ASP A 112 -9.69 -5.78 24.76
C ASP A 112 -10.41 -4.45 24.55
N GLU A 113 -9.64 -3.40 24.26
CA GLU A 113 -10.17 -2.04 24.01
C GLU A 113 -11.14 -1.99 22.82
N GLY A 114 -10.86 -2.77 21.76
CA GLY A 114 -11.73 -2.90 20.59
C GLY A 114 -12.97 -3.77 20.83
N CYS A 115 -13.14 -4.33 22.04
CA CYS A 115 -14.20 -5.27 22.40
C CYS A 115 -14.41 -6.35 21.33
N THR A 116 -13.33 -6.99 20.86
CA THR A 116 -13.39 -8.04 19.82
C THR A 116 -13.92 -9.35 20.38
N ARG A 117 -13.77 -9.58 21.69
CA ARG A 117 -14.33 -10.77 22.37
C ARG A 117 -14.95 -10.46 23.73
N CYS A 118 -16.01 -11.19 24.04
CA CYS A 118 -16.72 -11.11 25.31
C CYS A 118 -16.38 -12.30 26.20
N ILE A 119 -15.96 -12.01 27.44
CA ILE A 119 -15.68 -13.03 28.45
C ILE A 119 -16.61 -12.86 29.65
N THR A 120 -16.97 -13.98 30.25
CA THR A 120 -17.58 -14.03 31.58
C THR A 120 -16.49 -14.11 32.61
N ASP A 121 -16.66 -13.43 33.73
CA ASP A 121 -15.81 -13.61 34.91
C ASP A 121 -16.09 -14.99 35.52
N ILE A 122 -15.56 -16.05 34.91
CA ILE A 122 -15.39 -17.34 35.56
C ILE A 122 -13.91 -17.38 35.93
N PRO A 123 -13.53 -17.21 37.22
CA PRO A 123 -12.18 -17.57 37.61
C PRO A 123 -12.03 -19.06 37.27
N ALA A 124 -10.98 -19.42 36.52
CA ALA A 124 -10.62 -20.80 36.34
C ALA A 124 -10.16 -21.37 37.69
N SER A 125 -11.10 -21.68 38.57
CA SER A 125 -10.88 -22.52 39.75
C SER A 125 -11.16 -23.95 39.33
N THR A 126 -10.14 -24.61 38.78
CA THR A 126 -10.03 -26.07 38.88
C THR A 126 -9.74 -26.42 40.35
N PRO A 127 -10.57 -27.23 41.03
CA PRO A 127 -10.24 -27.82 42.33
C PRO A 127 -9.41 -29.10 42.16
N ASP A 128 -8.43 -29.28 43.05
CA ASP A 128 -7.57 -30.46 43.31
C ASP A 128 -6.51 -30.84 42.24
N ALA A 129 -5.23 -31.11 42.57
CA ALA A 129 -4.62 -31.47 43.83
C ALA A 129 -3.13 -31.05 43.90
N GLY A 130 -2.70 -30.53 45.07
CA GLY A 130 -1.45 -30.99 45.69
C GLY A 130 -0.26 -30.03 45.89
N VAL A 131 -0.25 -29.36 47.07
CA VAL A 131 0.89 -29.23 48.02
C VAL A 131 2.03 -28.21 47.72
N PRO A 132 2.59 -27.46 48.71
CA PRO A 132 1.95 -26.67 49.76
C PRO A 132 2.49 -25.20 49.81
N THR A 133 1.72 -24.39 50.53
CA THR A 133 2.02 -23.06 51.06
C THR A 133 3.39 -22.92 51.74
N ALA A 134 4.12 -21.86 51.42
CA ALA A 134 4.95 -21.13 52.38
C ALA A 134 4.78 -19.62 52.14
N THR A 135 4.13 -18.96 53.10
CA THR A 135 4.07 -17.52 53.25
C THR A 135 5.40 -17.03 53.79
N GLU A 136 6.10 -16.15 53.08
CA GLU A 136 7.07 -15.26 53.72
C GLU A 136 7.11 -13.92 52.98
N LYS A 137 6.63 -12.88 53.66
CA LYS A 137 6.95 -11.49 53.37
C LYS A 137 8.46 -11.35 53.57
N GLU A 138 9.20 -10.91 52.56
CA GLU A 138 10.39 -10.09 52.81
C GLU A 138 10.57 -9.03 51.73
N GLN A 139 10.60 -7.81 52.24
CA GLN A 139 10.94 -6.58 51.56
C GLN A 139 12.46 -6.53 51.44
N HIS A 140 12.99 -6.80 50.25
CA HIS A 140 14.38 -6.56 49.93
C HIS A 140 14.51 -5.53 48.82
N THR A 141 14.81 -4.31 49.27
CA THR A 141 15.43 -3.25 48.50
C THR A 141 16.72 -3.77 47.87
N TRP A 142 16.75 -3.89 46.55
CA TRP A 142 18.01 -4.11 45.84
C TRP A 142 18.73 -2.77 45.62
N PRO A 143 20.02 -2.64 45.99
CA PRO A 143 20.78 -1.44 45.72
C PRO A 143 21.05 -1.33 44.21
N VAL A 144 20.99 -0.09 43.72
CA VAL A 144 21.41 0.29 42.36
C VAL A 144 22.86 -0.14 42.16
N GLN A 145 23.07 -1.23 41.41
CA GLN A 145 24.39 -1.61 40.90
C GLN A 145 24.67 -0.79 39.63
N LYS A 146 25.53 0.22 39.79
CA LYS A 146 26.07 1.02 38.69
C LYS A 146 27.14 0.17 37.98
N SER A 147 26.78 -0.43 36.85
CA SER A 147 27.76 -1.08 35.98
C SER A 147 28.55 0.01 35.24
N GLU A 148 29.73 0.35 35.77
CA GLU A 148 30.70 1.15 35.01
C GLU A 148 31.29 0.28 33.89
N LYS A 149 30.90 0.62 32.66
CA LYS A 149 31.43 0.05 31.42
C LYS A 149 32.90 0.47 31.29
N PRO A 150 33.83 -0.44 30.92
CA PRO A 150 35.24 -0.11 30.80
C PRO A 150 35.49 0.93 29.68
N PRO A 151 36.54 1.76 29.79
CA PRO A 151 36.80 2.84 28.85
C PRO A 151 37.10 2.28 27.46
N ARG A 152 36.26 2.67 26.50
CA ARG A 152 36.41 2.37 25.08
C ARG A 152 37.63 3.12 24.54
N SER A 153 38.73 2.39 24.29
CA SER A 153 39.93 2.92 23.65
C SER A 153 39.58 3.61 22.32
N GLN A 154 40.13 4.80 22.09
CA GLN A 154 39.87 5.61 20.90
C GLN A 154 40.31 4.95 19.59
N ASP A 155 41.16 3.92 19.66
CA ASP A 155 41.70 3.23 18.47
C ASP A 155 40.66 2.31 17.80
N GLU A 156 39.75 1.72 18.57
CA GLU A 156 38.69 0.83 18.06
C GLU A 156 37.64 1.59 17.24
N LEU A 157 37.32 2.83 17.62
CA LEU A 157 36.39 3.66 16.86
C LEU A 157 37.02 4.10 15.53
N VAL A 158 38.30 4.45 15.52
CA VAL A 158 39.00 4.89 14.31
C VAL A 158 39.11 3.76 13.29
N LEU A 159 39.43 2.53 13.73
CA LEU A 159 39.46 1.35 12.88
C LEU A 159 38.10 0.99 12.29
N LEU A 160 37.03 1.09 13.09
CA LEU A 160 35.67 0.87 12.59
C LEU A 160 35.28 1.94 11.56
N MET A 161 35.54 3.22 11.84
CA MET A 161 35.24 4.31 10.91
C MET A 161 36.04 4.18 9.60
N ALA A 162 37.32 3.80 9.67
CA ALA A 162 38.13 3.53 8.47
C ALA A 162 37.60 2.32 7.66
N GLY A 163 37.14 1.28 8.35
CA GLY A 163 36.48 0.13 7.73
C GLY A 163 35.19 0.52 7.00
N PHE A 164 34.32 1.31 7.63
CA PHE A 164 33.09 1.78 6.98
C PHE A 164 33.36 2.69 5.79
N LEU A 165 34.37 3.56 5.86
CA LEU A 165 34.74 4.45 4.75
C LEU A 165 35.30 3.67 3.55
N SER A 166 36.13 2.65 3.80
CA SER A 166 36.65 1.79 2.72
C SER A 166 35.55 0.95 2.08
N LEU A 167 34.63 0.40 2.87
CA LEU A 167 33.47 -0.34 2.35
C LEU A 167 32.54 0.56 1.53
N ALA A 168 32.25 1.78 2.00
CA ALA A 168 31.43 2.74 1.28
C ALA A 168 32.07 3.17 -0.06
N PHE A 169 33.39 3.30 -0.11
CA PHE A 169 34.13 3.61 -1.34
C PHE A 169 34.06 2.45 -2.35
N LEU A 170 34.18 1.21 -1.89
CA LEU A 170 34.03 0.02 -2.75
C LEU A 170 32.61 -0.10 -3.30
N ILE A 171 31.58 0.08 -2.46
CA ILE A 171 30.17 0.02 -2.88
C ILE A 171 29.89 1.12 -3.91
N THR A 172 30.33 2.35 -3.67
CA THR A 172 30.13 3.46 -4.62
C THR A 172 30.88 3.22 -5.93
N PHE A 173 32.12 2.71 -5.90
CA PHE A 173 32.87 2.34 -7.09
C PHE A 173 32.17 1.25 -7.91
N VAL A 174 31.69 0.18 -7.26
CA VAL A 174 30.91 -0.87 -7.90
C VAL A 174 29.61 -0.32 -8.49
N CYS A 175 28.89 0.56 -7.78
CA CYS A 175 27.70 1.22 -8.30
C CYS A 175 28.00 2.11 -9.52
N ILE A 176 29.13 2.81 -9.53
CA ILE A 176 29.57 3.63 -10.68
C ILE A 176 29.92 2.72 -11.86
N LEU A 177 30.63 1.62 -11.64
CA LEU A 177 30.93 0.64 -12.69
C LEU A 177 29.67 -0.01 -13.24
N HIS A 178 28.70 -0.35 -12.38
CA HIS A 178 27.42 -0.90 -12.79
C HIS A 178 26.57 0.12 -13.56
N ARG A 179 26.58 1.39 -13.14
CA ARG A 179 25.93 2.48 -13.88
C ARG A 179 26.62 2.73 -15.23
N ARG A 180 27.94 2.62 -15.31
CA ARG A 180 28.69 2.72 -16.57
C ARG A 180 28.46 1.51 -17.49
N GLY A 181 28.27 0.31 -16.93
CA GLY A 181 27.82 -0.87 -17.67
C GLY A 181 26.41 -0.67 -18.24
N CYS A 182 25.48 -0.25 -17.40
CA CYS A 182 24.10 0.03 -17.81
C CYS A 182 24.00 1.21 -18.80
N GLN A 183 24.88 2.21 -18.71
CA GLN A 183 25.01 3.27 -19.72
C GLN A 183 25.60 2.74 -21.04
N ARG A 184 26.56 1.81 -21.01
CA ARG A 184 27.07 1.14 -22.22
C ARG A 184 25.99 0.30 -22.91
N ASP A 185 25.10 -0.35 -22.15
CA ASP A 185 23.97 -1.11 -22.71
C ASP A 185 22.93 -0.20 -23.38
N LYS A 186 22.80 1.05 -22.91
CA LYS A 186 21.91 2.06 -23.52
C LYS A 186 22.54 2.77 -24.73
N ALA A 187 23.87 2.91 -24.76
CA ALA A 187 24.59 3.49 -25.91
C ALA A 187 24.78 2.50 -27.08
N GLY A 188 24.61 1.19 -26.85
CA GLY A 188 24.67 0.14 -27.88
C GLY A 188 23.35 -0.14 -28.62
N LYS A 189 22.26 0.58 -28.31
CA LYS A 189 20.95 0.44 -28.98
C LYS A 189 20.45 1.79 -29.52
N ALA A 190 21.25 2.38 -30.39
CA ALA A 190 20.80 3.38 -31.35
C ALA A 190 21.25 2.91 -32.76
N GLY A 191 20.56 1.90 -33.28
CA GLY A 191 20.83 1.31 -34.59
C GLY A 191 19.53 1.03 -35.34
N LEU A 192 19.21 1.92 -36.28
CA LEU A 192 18.45 1.74 -37.52
C LEU A 192 17.36 0.64 -37.56
N CYS A 193 16.09 1.06 -37.56
CA CYS A 193 15.04 0.31 -38.25
C CYS A 193 15.13 0.62 -39.75
N THR A 194 15.91 -0.18 -40.49
CA THR A 194 15.81 -0.25 -41.96
C THR A 194 15.26 -1.62 -42.31
N GLY A 195 14.07 -1.63 -42.91
CA GLY A 195 13.44 -2.84 -43.44
C GLY A 195 14.10 -3.36 -44.70
N SER A 196 13.62 -4.54 -45.08
CA SER A 196 13.77 -5.30 -46.34
C SER A 196 14.89 -6.35 -46.43
N GLY A 197 14.47 -7.59 -46.73
CA GLY A 197 15.16 -8.49 -47.65
C GLY A 197 15.72 -9.81 -47.08
N PHE A 198 14.94 -10.89 -47.19
CA PHE A 198 15.46 -12.27 -47.33
C PHE A 198 16.14 -12.45 -48.71
N PRO A 199 17.10 -13.39 -48.86
CA PRO A 199 16.79 -14.66 -49.54
C PRO A 199 17.42 -15.89 -48.81
N ASN A 200 16.66 -16.95 -48.52
CA ASN A 200 16.51 -18.22 -49.31
C ASN A 200 17.82 -19.05 -49.31
N GLU A 201 17.87 -20.32 -48.87
CA GLU A 201 17.15 -21.47 -49.44
C GLU A 201 16.91 -22.66 -48.45
N ARG A 202 15.93 -23.49 -48.86
CA ARG A 202 15.38 -24.75 -48.30
C ARG A 202 16.22 -25.98 -48.79
N PRO A 203 15.80 -27.29 -48.76
CA PRO A 203 14.53 -27.93 -48.34
C PRO A 203 14.57 -29.37 -47.71
N LEU A 204 13.50 -29.78 -46.99
CA LEU A 204 12.72 -31.04 -47.17
C LEU A 204 11.51 -31.13 -46.17
N PRO A 205 10.49 -32.02 -46.31
CA PRO A 205 9.26 -31.74 -47.09
C PRO A 205 7.90 -31.93 -46.35
N LYS A 206 6.91 -31.17 -46.84
CA LYS A 206 5.47 -31.42 -47.12
C LYS A 206 4.68 -32.46 -46.30
N ILE A 207 3.65 -31.98 -45.58
CA ILE A 207 2.24 -32.42 -45.75
C ILE A 207 1.29 -31.18 -45.60
N LEU A 208 0.53 -30.94 -46.68
CA LEU A 208 -0.72 -30.18 -46.88
C LEU A 208 -0.88 -28.70 -46.41
N GLN A 209 -0.84 -27.80 -47.40
CA GLN A 209 -1.40 -26.43 -47.47
C GLN A 209 -2.95 -26.52 -47.60
N ALA A 210 -3.80 -25.49 -47.53
CA ALA A 210 -3.78 -24.02 -47.56
C ALA A 210 -5.08 -23.57 -46.83
N GLN A 211 -5.44 -22.32 -46.53
CA GLN A 211 -5.33 -21.02 -47.20
C GLN A 211 -5.82 -19.98 -46.14
N GLU A 212 -5.04 -18.98 -45.74
CA GLU A 212 -4.96 -17.62 -46.31
C GLU A 212 -5.91 -16.61 -45.63
N THR A 213 -5.37 -15.64 -44.90
CA THR A 213 -5.45 -14.19 -45.21
C THR A 213 -4.90 -13.36 -44.05
N ASP A 214 -4.11 -12.38 -44.45
CA ASP A 214 -3.49 -11.30 -43.68
C ASP A 214 -4.47 -10.12 -43.59
N SER A 215 -4.75 -9.56 -42.41
CA SER A 215 -5.15 -8.14 -42.28
C SER A 215 -5.32 -7.67 -40.83
N LEU A 216 -4.49 -6.70 -40.45
CA LEU A 216 -4.89 -5.41 -39.85
C LEU A 216 -5.63 -5.39 -38.49
N CYS A 217 -4.88 -5.16 -37.41
CA CYS A 217 -5.43 -4.49 -36.23
C CYS A 217 -5.19 -2.98 -36.37
N HIS A 218 -6.22 -2.26 -36.80
CA HIS A 218 -6.28 -0.80 -36.76
C HIS A 218 -7.12 -0.40 -35.55
N CYS A 219 -6.57 0.40 -34.64
CA CYS A 219 -7.36 1.13 -33.64
C CYS A 219 -7.66 2.50 -34.24
N SER A 220 -8.93 2.80 -34.49
CA SER A 220 -9.38 4.15 -34.83
C SER A 220 -10.23 4.73 -33.71
N GLU A 221 -9.98 6.00 -33.46
CA GLU A 221 -10.73 6.92 -32.61
C GLU A 221 -12.23 6.93 -32.99
N GLU A 222 -13.10 7.01 -31.99
CA GLU A 222 -14.52 7.34 -32.19
C GLU A 222 -14.80 8.70 -31.54
N GLU A 223 -15.14 9.66 -32.40
CA GLU A 223 -15.78 10.94 -32.08
C GLU A 223 -17.23 10.91 -32.58
N GLU A 224 -18.04 11.79 -31.99
CA GLU A 224 -19.50 11.97 -31.99
C GLU A 224 -20.36 11.47 -33.17
N GLY A 225 -21.55 10.95 -32.85
CA GLY A 225 -22.65 10.76 -33.80
C GLY A 225 -23.96 10.27 -33.20
N ASN A 226 -24.99 11.12 -33.26
CA ASN A 226 -26.31 11.05 -32.63
C ASN A 226 -27.34 10.06 -33.23
N ALA A 227 -28.22 9.54 -32.34
CA ALA A 227 -29.61 9.04 -32.51
C ALA A 227 -29.91 7.67 -33.19
N PRO A 228 -31.12 7.05 -33.01
CA PRO A 228 -32.26 7.38 -32.13
C PRO A 228 -32.73 6.25 -31.18
N VAL A 229 -33.61 6.65 -30.27
CA VAL A 229 -34.39 5.90 -29.29
C VAL A 229 -35.40 4.93 -29.94
N GLN A 230 -35.46 3.69 -29.45
CA GLN A 230 -36.66 3.03 -28.90
C GLN A 230 -36.33 1.57 -28.55
N GLU A 231 -36.43 1.19 -27.27
CA GLU A 231 -36.91 -0.14 -26.89
C GLU A 231 -37.36 -0.12 -25.41
N GLU A 232 -38.68 -0.19 -25.24
CA GLU A 232 -39.43 -0.90 -24.20
C GLU A 232 -38.80 -1.05 -22.79
N TYR A 233 -39.19 -0.16 -21.87
CA TYR A 233 -38.97 -0.32 -20.43
C TYR A 233 -39.88 -1.44 -19.89
N ARG A 234 -39.37 -2.66 -19.78
CA ARG A 234 -40.04 -3.75 -19.05
C ARG A 234 -39.86 -3.53 -17.53
N LYS A 235 -40.90 -3.00 -16.88
CA LYS A 235 -40.98 -2.84 -15.42
C LYS A 235 -41.04 -4.22 -14.74
N PRO A 236 -40.21 -4.52 -13.71
CA PRO A 236 -40.31 -5.76 -12.95
C PRO A 236 -41.48 -5.72 -11.97
N GLU A 237 -42.23 -6.81 -11.98
CA GLU A 237 -43.44 -7.07 -11.19
C GLU A 237 -43.06 -7.58 -9.79
N TRP A 238 -43.15 -6.70 -8.78
CA TRP A 238 -43.26 -7.11 -7.36
C TRP A 238 -44.01 -6.10 -6.48
N GLU A 239 -44.80 -5.18 -7.05
CA GLU A 239 -45.69 -4.35 -6.24
C GLU A 239 -46.97 -5.13 -5.88
N LEU A 240 -46.94 -5.71 -4.68
CA LEU A 240 -48.04 -5.72 -3.71
C LEU A 240 -49.30 -6.51 -4.07
N GLU A 241 -49.38 -7.75 -3.57
CA GLU A 241 -50.63 -8.21 -2.97
C GLU A 241 -50.83 -7.48 -1.64
N THR A 242 -51.82 -6.59 -1.58
CA THR A 242 -52.76 -6.50 -0.45
C THR A 242 -53.98 -5.69 -0.86
N SER A 243 -55.15 -6.19 -0.43
CA SER A 243 -56.49 -5.58 -0.30
C SER A 243 -57.47 -5.65 -1.49
N ASP A 244 -58.33 -6.67 -1.45
CA ASP A 244 -59.81 -6.53 -1.58
C ASP A 244 -60.32 -5.58 -0.46
N PRO A 245 -61.45 -4.83 -0.58
CA PRO A 245 -62.72 -5.28 -1.14
C PRO A 245 -63.49 -4.27 -2.05
N GLN A 246 -64.51 -4.82 -2.73
CA GLN A 246 -65.87 -4.27 -2.94
C GLN A 246 -66.30 -3.82 -4.36
N ASP A 247 -67.43 -4.42 -4.77
CA ASP A 247 -68.56 -3.82 -5.50
C ASP A 247 -68.50 -3.80 -7.06
N ARG A 248 -69.01 -4.85 -7.71
CA ARG A 248 -70.27 -4.84 -8.52
C ARG A 248 -70.54 -6.18 -9.21
#